data_AF-A0AA41DLZ1-F1
#
_entry.id   AF-A0AA41DLZ1-F1
#
_cell.length_a   1.000
_cell.length_b   1.000
_cell.length_c   1.000
_cell.angle_alpha   90.00
_cell.angle_beta   90.00
_cell.angle_gamma   90.00
#
_symmetry.space_group_name_H-M   'P 1'
#
loop_
_entity.id
_entity.type
_entity.pdbx_description
1 polymer ?
#
loop_
_entity_poly.entity_id
_entity_poly.type
_entity_poly.pdbx_seq_one_letter_code
_entity_poly.pdbx_strand_id
1 'polypeptide(L)'
;MSNDHTADVAYGTIEWAAGLAVDNLTPSTEHAITMQADDRPIFRIHFAFEPGMPEEMRTALVQGIGESVQAAATPPAVIPSEVAAHVLFSEGHGGYPAGSFTTKLLSTWGYADDANAARLAAGWPDYAAALNLLQQPDGIARLTAIANGTQV
;
A
#
# COMPACT_ATOMS: atom_id res chain seq x y z
N MET A 1 -27.16 30.12 -0.41
CA MET A 1 -26.74 29.86 0.97
C MET A 1 -25.28 29.42 0.89
N SER A 2 -24.35 30.32 1.22
CA SER A 2 -22.92 30.03 1.22
C SER A 2 -22.63 29.31 2.54
N ASN A 3 -22.38 28.00 2.50
CA ASN A 3 -21.87 27.30 3.68
C ASN A 3 -20.46 27.83 3.92
N ASP A 4 -20.29 28.62 4.97
CA ASP A 4 -19.00 29.12 5.40
C ASP A 4 -18.16 27.95 5.95
N HIS A 5 -17.53 27.24 5.03
CA HIS A 5 -16.70 26.05 5.29
C HIS A 5 -15.57 26.36 6.29
N THR A 6 -15.15 27.63 6.35
CA THR A 6 -14.11 28.13 7.25
C THR A 6 -14.54 28.08 8.72
N ALA A 7 -15.82 28.36 9.02
CA ALA A 7 -16.35 28.26 10.37
C ALA A 7 -16.43 26.79 10.81
N ASP A 8 -16.91 25.90 9.94
CA ASP A 8 -17.07 24.47 10.23
C ASP A 8 -15.72 23.78 10.53
N VAL A 9 -14.68 24.11 9.76
CA VAL A 9 -13.31 23.61 9.99
C VAL A 9 -12.74 24.14 11.32
N ALA A 10 -13.01 25.40 11.68
CA ALA A 10 -12.56 25.98 12.94
C ALA A 10 -13.24 25.31 14.15
N TYR A 11 -14.55 25.04 14.08
CA TYR A 11 -15.28 24.36 15.16
C TYR A 11 -14.84 22.90 15.33
N GLY A 12 -14.67 22.15 14.24
CA GLY A 12 -14.21 20.75 14.31
C GLY A 12 -12.79 20.59 14.88
N THR A 13 -11.90 21.57 14.62
CA THR A 13 -10.54 21.56 15.15
C THR A 13 -10.51 21.78 16.68
N ILE A 14 -11.45 22.57 17.21
CA ILE A 14 -11.54 22.89 18.65
C ILE A 14 -12.09 21.69 19.46
N GLU A 15 -13.10 20.99 18.95
CA GLU A 15 -13.63 19.78 19.62
C GLU A 15 -12.60 18.64 19.64
N TRP A 16 -11.88 18.46 18.53
CA TRP A 16 -10.81 17.47 18.46
C TRP A 16 -9.67 17.77 19.45
N ALA A 17 -9.21 19.03 19.52
CA ALA A 17 -8.18 19.44 20.47
C ALA A 17 -8.65 19.29 21.94
N ALA A 18 -9.93 19.54 22.22
CA ALA A 18 -10.51 19.35 23.55
C ALA A 18 -10.55 17.88 23.97
N GLY A 19 -10.89 16.97 23.06
CA GLY A 19 -10.87 15.53 23.32
C GLY A 19 -9.47 15.00 23.64
N LEU A 20 -8.46 15.42 22.86
CA LEU A 20 -7.08 15.00 23.10
C LEU A 20 -6.54 15.44 24.46
N ALA A 21 -6.95 16.63 24.93
CA ALA A 21 -6.56 17.13 26.24
C ALA A 21 -7.15 16.28 27.40
N VAL A 22 -8.37 15.75 27.23
CA VAL A 22 -8.96 14.82 28.22
C VAL A 22 -8.15 13.53 28.32
N ASP A 23 -7.58 13.07 27.21
CA ASP A 23 -6.77 11.85 27.13
C ASP A 23 -5.29 12.07 27.47
N ASN A 24 -4.89 13.28 27.87
CA ASN A 24 -3.50 13.70 28.07
C ASN A 24 -2.59 13.49 26.84
N LEU A 25 -3.15 13.61 25.64
CA LEU A 25 -2.40 13.54 24.39
C LEU A 25 -2.02 14.95 23.92
N THR A 26 -0.78 15.10 23.45
CA THR A 26 -0.30 16.36 22.86
C THR A 26 -0.32 16.24 21.34
N PRO A 27 -1.04 17.12 20.62
CA PRO A 27 -0.97 17.21 19.17
C PRO A 27 0.47 17.44 18.70
N SER A 28 0.90 16.68 17.70
CA SER A 28 2.20 16.84 17.07
C SER A 28 2.08 17.78 15.87
N THR A 29 2.90 18.83 15.84
CA THR A 29 3.02 19.73 14.69
C THR A 29 4.01 19.21 13.64
N GLU A 30 4.89 18.28 14.03
CA GLU A 30 5.96 17.75 13.18
C GLU A 30 5.54 16.45 12.46
N HIS A 31 4.57 15.73 13.03
CA HIS A 31 4.15 14.43 12.51
C HIS A 31 2.79 14.53 11.84
N ALA A 32 2.79 14.41 10.51
CA ALA A 32 1.59 14.24 9.72
C ALA A 32 1.89 13.39 8.48
N ILE A 33 0.95 12.55 8.09
CA ILE A 33 0.98 11.88 6.78
C ILE A 33 0.07 12.66 5.85
N THR A 34 0.58 13.09 4.71
CA THR A 34 -0.23 13.74 3.67
C THR A 34 -0.16 12.92 2.41
N MET A 35 -1.30 12.43 1.92
CA MET A 35 -1.39 11.80 0.61
C MET A 35 -1.78 12.86 -0.42
N GLN A 36 -0.96 12.98 -1.45
CA GLN A 36 -1.16 13.94 -2.54
C GLN A 36 -1.77 13.24 -3.76
N ALA A 37 -2.64 13.94 -4.49
CA ALA A 37 -2.86 13.66 -5.91
C ALA A 37 -2.79 14.96 -6.70
N ASP A 38 -2.01 14.93 -7.77
CA ASP A 38 -1.66 16.10 -8.56
C ASP A 38 -1.19 17.25 -7.64
N ASP A 39 -1.87 18.39 -7.67
CA ASP A 39 -1.51 19.60 -6.91
C ASP A 39 -2.28 19.75 -5.58
N ARG A 40 -3.06 18.75 -5.15
CA ARG A 40 -3.89 18.86 -3.93
C ARG A 40 -3.84 17.61 -3.04
N PRO A 41 -3.82 17.78 -1.69
CA PRO A 41 -3.88 16.64 -0.78
C PRO A 41 -5.26 15.98 -0.85
N ILE A 42 -5.30 14.65 -1.00
CA ILE A 42 -6.54 13.87 -0.93
C ILE A 42 -6.95 13.68 0.54
N PHE A 43 -5.98 13.42 1.42
CA PHE A 43 -6.21 13.43 2.86
C PHE A 43 -4.92 13.78 3.62
N ARG A 44 -5.10 14.13 4.90
CA ARG A 44 -4.03 14.32 5.87
C ARG A 44 -4.39 13.64 7.19
N ILE A 45 -3.43 12.94 7.78
CA ILE A 45 -3.53 12.33 9.11
C ILE A 45 -2.63 13.12 10.06
N HIS A 46 -3.21 13.67 11.12
CA HIS A 46 -2.49 14.34 12.20
C HIS A 46 -2.37 13.41 13.40
N PHE A 47 -1.21 13.45 14.06
CA PHE A 47 -0.94 12.60 15.22
C PHE A 47 -0.96 13.40 16.51
N ALA A 48 -1.36 12.74 17.60
CA ALA A 48 -1.18 13.22 18.96
C ALA A 48 -0.59 12.08 19.78
N PHE A 49 0.35 12.41 20.67
CA PHE A 49 1.11 11.41 21.43
C PHE A 49 1.08 11.71 22.92
N GLU A 50 1.32 10.66 23.71
CA GLU A 50 1.65 10.83 25.12
C GLU A 50 2.92 11.71 25.26
N PRO A 51 2.95 12.69 26.18
CA PRO A 51 4.10 13.58 26.37
C PRO A 51 5.43 12.85 26.63
N GLY A 52 5.38 11.69 27.29
CA GLY A 52 6.56 10.89 27.63
C GLY A 52 7.04 9.96 26.52
N MET A 53 6.34 9.86 25.40
CA MET A 53 6.72 8.97 24.30
C MET A 53 8.03 9.45 23.65
N PRO A 54 9.07 8.61 23.56
CA PRO A 54 10.34 9.00 22.93
C PRO A 54 10.15 9.40 21.47
N GLU A 55 10.90 10.40 21.03
CA GLU A 55 10.80 10.93 19.67
C GLU A 55 11.06 9.87 18.60
N GLU A 56 12.06 9.02 18.81
CA GLU A 56 12.37 7.91 17.90
C GLU A 56 11.20 6.94 17.76
N MET A 57 10.46 6.69 18.85
CA MET A 57 9.29 5.81 18.84
C MET A 57 8.11 6.46 18.10
N ARG A 58 7.90 7.77 18.29
CA ARG A 58 6.90 8.56 17.54
C ARG A 58 7.21 8.52 16.04
N THR A 59 8.46 8.78 15.67
CA THR A 59 8.93 8.75 14.29
C THR A 59 8.72 7.38 13.66
N ALA A 60 9.17 6.31 14.33
CA ALA A 60 9.06 4.95 13.83
C ALA A 60 7.60 4.52 13.63
N LEU A 61 6.71 4.87 14.56
CA LEU A 61 5.28 4.57 14.43
C LEU A 61 4.66 5.30 13.23
N VAL A 62 4.90 6.60 13.10
CA VAL A 62 4.35 7.40 11.99
C VAL A 62 4.87 6.92 10.66
N GLN A 63 6.16 6.57 10.59
CA GLN A 63 6.76 6.00 9.40
C GLN A 63 6.09 4.67 9.01
N GLY A 64 5.93 3.73 9.94
CA GLY A 64 5.28 2.45 9.65
C GLY A 64 3.81 2.58 9.21
N ILE A 65 3.07 3.53 9.79
CA ILE A 65 1.71 3.85 9.33
C ILE A 65 1.75 4.46 7.92
N GLY A 66 2.68 5.38 7.65
CA GLY A 66 2.87 5.98 6.33
C GLY A 66 3.12 4.94 5.25
N GLU A 67 4.00 3.98 5.52
CA GLU A 67 4.30 2.85 4.62
C GLU A 67 3.05 2.00 4.37
N SER A 68 2.28 1.69 5.42
CA SER A 68 1.05 0.90 5.32
C SER A 68 -0.05 1.63 4.52
N VAL A 69 -0.21 2.93 4.75
CA VAL A 69 -1.15 3.79 4.04
C VAL A 69 -0.77 3.89 2.56
N GLN A 70 0.51 4.05 2.24
CA GLN A 70 1.00 4.08 0.86
C GLN A 70 0.75 2.74 0.14
N ALA A 71 0.97 1.62 0.82
CA ALA A 71 0.67 0.29 0.29
C ALA A 71 -0.82 0.11 -0.01
N ALA A 72 -1.71 0.59 0.87
CA ALA A 72 -3.16 0.51 0.69
C ALA A 72 -3.70 1.49 -0.38
N ALA A 73 -3.08 2.66 -0.51
CA ALA A 73 -3.47 3.69 -1.48
C ALA A 73 -3.03 3.38 -2.92
N THR A 74 -2.07 2.47 -3.09
CA THR A 74 -1.72 1.97 -4.41
C THR A 74 -2.86 1.07 -4.87
N PRO A 75 -3.63 1.45 -5.91
CA PRO A 75 -4.70 0.60 -6.41
C PRO A 75 -4.14 -0.78 -6.73
N PRO A 76 -4.90 -1.87 -6.51
CA PRO A 76 -4.43 -3.21 -6.82
C PRO A 76 -3.94 -3.19 -8.26
N ALA A 77 -2.68 -3.58 -8.48
CA ALA A 77 -2.13 -3.64 -9.83
C ALA A 77 -3.06 -4.52 -10.67
N VAL A 78 -3.55 -3.97 -11.78
CA VAL A 78 -4.33 -4.74 -12.75
C VAL A 78 -3.35 -5.73 -13.36
N ILE A 79 -3.37 -6.98 -12.88
CA ILE A 79 -2.46 -8.01 -13.36
C ILE A 79 -2.71 -8.23 -14.86
N PRO A 80 -1.75 -7.92 -15.74
CA PRO A 80 -1.90 -8.18 -17.16
C PRO A 80 -2.06 -9.68 -17.42
N SER A 81 -2.84 -10.06 -18.43
CA SER A 81 -3.05 -11.48 -18.79
C SER A 81 -1.74 -12.21 -19.08
N GLU A 82 -0.79 -11.54 -19.74
CA GLU A 82 0.55 -12.05 -20.00
C GLU A 82 1.34 -12.32 -18.71
N VAL A 83 1.30 -11.39 -17.75
CA VAL A 83 1.96 -11.55 -16.45
C VAL A 83 1.38 -12.74 -15.69
N ALA A 84 0.06 -12.91 -15.69
CA ALA A 84 -0.60 -14.05 -15.09
C ALA A 84 -0.16 -15.37 -15.76
N ALA A 85 -0.09 -15.41 -17.10
CA ALA A 85 0.36 -16.59 -17.85
C ALA A 85 1.82 -16.96 -17.54
N HIS A 86 2.69 -15.96 -17.40
CA HIS A 86 4.10 -16.16 -17.05
C HIS A 86 4.28 -16.75 -15.65
N VAL A 87 3.55 -16.22 -14.66
CA VAL A 87 3.61 -16.70 -13.27
C VAL A 87 3.04 -18.11 -13.16
N LEU A 88 1.92 -18.40 -13.83
CA LEU A 88 1.39 -19.77 -13.90
C LEU A 88 2.40 -20.73 -14.53
N PHE A 89 3.11 -20.30 -15.57
CA PHE A 89 4.09 -21.15 -16.25
C PHE A 89 5.31 -21.41 -15.36
N SER A 90 5.82 -20.39 -14.66
CA SER A 90 6.99 -20.56 -13.79
C SER A 90 6.75 -21.54 -12.64
N GLU A 91 5.50 -21.66 -12.19
CA GLU A 91 5.08 -22.52 -11.08
C GLU A 91 4.50 -23.87 -11.55
N GLY A 92 4.46 -24.12 -12.86
CA GLY A 92 3.99 -25.40 -13.41
C GLY A 92 2.46 -25.58 -13.43
N HIS A 93 1.70 -24.48 -13.44
CA HIS A 93 0.23 -24.46 -13.41
C HIS A 93 -0.43 -24.16 -14.78
N GLY A 94 0.33 -24.18 -15.87
CA GLY A 94 -0.15 -23.84 -17.23
C GLY A 94 0.35 -22.48 -17.71
N GLY A 95 -0.28 -21.87 -18.71
CA GLY A 95 0.20 -20.60 -19.30
C GLY A 95 1.34 -20.79 -20.31
N TYR A 96 2.09 -19.73 -20.57
CA TYR A 96 3.22 -19.73 -21.52
C TYR A 96 4.46 -19.08 -20.89
N PRO A 97 5.68 -19.47 -21.32
CA PRO A 97 6.91 -18.95 -20.74
C PRO A 97 7.11 -17.47 -21.06
N ALA A 98 7.65 -16.74 -20.09
CA ALA A 98 8.17 -15.40 -20.32
C ALA A 98 9.49 -15.42 -21.11
N GLY A 99 9.93 -14.25 -21.55
CA GLY A 99 11.28 -14.06 -22.07
C GLY A 99 12.38 -14.36 -21.04
N SER A 100 13.63 -14.46 -21.50
CA SER A 100 14.78 -14.91 -20.69
C SER A 100 15.02 -14.07 -19.43
N PHE A 101 14.88 -12.74 -19.55
CA PHE A 101 15.04 -11.82 -18.43
C PHE A 101 13.99 -12.08 -17.35
N THR A 102 12.70 -12.08 -17.73
CA THR A 102 11.58 -12.30 -16.81
C THR A 102 11.63 -13.69 -16.19
N THR A 103 12.03 -14.70 -16.94
CA THR A 103 12.24 -16.06 -16.41
C THR A 103 13.27 -16.05 -15.28
N LYS A 104 14.37 -15.30 -15.44
CA LYS A 104 15.37 -15.13 -14.37
C LYS A 104 14.83 -14.30 -13.22
N LEU A 105 14.07 -13.23 -13.48
CA LEU A 105 13.40 -12.44 -12.44
C LEU A 105 12.50 -13.31 -11.56
N LEU A 106 11.60 -14.11 -12.16
CA LEU A 106 10.70 -15.01 -11.44
C LEU A 106 11.49 -16.05 -10.63
N SER A 107 12.53 -16.63 -11.23
CA SER A 107 13.42 -17.55 -10.51
C SER A 107 14.11 -16.87 -9.34
N THR A 108 14.59 -15.63 -9.49
CA THR A 108 15.21 -14.85 -8.40
C THR A 108 14.22 -14.59 -7.27
N TRP A 109 12.96 -14.31 -7.58
CA TRP A 109 11.91 -14.13 -6.57
C TRP A 109 11.73 -15.38 -5.69
N GLY A 110 11.80 -16.58 -6.28
CA GLY A 110 11.73 -17.84 -5.54
C GLY A 110 12.87 -18.08 -4.55
N TYR A 111 13.96 -17.31 -4.63
CA TYR A 111 15.08 -17.35 -3.68
C TYR A 111 15.17 -16.12 -2.77
N ALA A 112 14.30 -15.12 -2.95
CA ALA A 112 14.37 -13.86 -2.22
C ALA A 112 13.83 -14.02 -0.79
N ASP A 113 14.53 -13.43 0.18
CA ASP A 113 13.96 -13.16 1.50
C ASP A 113 12.95 -11.99 1.43
N ASP A 114 12.24 -11.73 2.53
CA ASP A 114 11.18 -10.69 2.56
C ASP A 114 11.70 -9.31 2.13
N ALA A 115 12.92 -8.95 2.54
CA ALA A 115 13.52 -7.65 2.22
C ALA A 115 13.85 -7.53 0.73
N ASN A 116 14.40 -8.59 0.11
CA ASN A 116 14.70 -8.59 -1.31
C ASN A 116 13.44 -8.76 -2.17
N ALA A 117 12.45 -9.54 -1.72
CA ALA A 117 11.15 -9.64 -2.35
C ALA A 117 10.44 -8.28 -2.38
N ALA A 118 10.52 -7.49 -1.31
CA ALA A 118 9.98 -6.13 -1.28
C ALA A 118 10.67 -5.20 -2.29
N ARG A 119 12.00 -5.31 -2.46
CA ARG A 119 12.74 -4.55 -3.48
C ARG A 119 12.34 -4.96 -4.89
N LEU A 120 12.17 -6.26 -5.14
CA LEU A 120 11.66 -6.77 -6.43
C LEU A 120 10.24 -6.27 -6.67
N ALA A 121 9.38 -6.27 -5.65
CA ALA A 121 8.01 -5.79 -5.75
C ALA A 121 7.93 -4.32 -6.14
N ALA A 122 8.81 -3.48 -5.61
CA ALA A 122 8.88 -2.07 -5.99
C ALA A 122 9.29 -1.86 -7.47
N GLY A 123 10.13 -2.74 -8.02
CA GLY A 123 10.57 -2.66 -9.42
C GLY A 123 9.63 -3.31 -10.43
N TRP A 124 8.89 -4.34 -10.02
CA TRP A 124 8.00 -5.15 -10.88
C TRP A 124 6.63 -5.40 -10.20
N PRO A 125 5.81 -4.35 -10.03
CA PRO A 125 4.58 -4.42 -9.23
C PRO A 125 3.55 -5.40 -9.79
N ASP A 126 3.43 -5.54 -11.11
CA ASP A 126 2.47 -6.48 -11.73
C ASP A 126 2.81 -7.94 -11.41
N TYR A 127 4.10 -8.29 -11.44
CA TYR A 127 4.57 -9.62 -11.07
C TYR A 127 4.43 -9.87 -9.57
N ALA A 128 4.69 -8.85 -8.74
CA ALA A 128 4.43 -8.94 -7.31
C ALA A 128 2.95 -9.22 -7.01
N ALA A 129 2.04 -8.49 -7.68
CA ALA A 129 0.61 -8.70 -7.53
C ALA A 129 0.18 -10.10 -7.97
N ALA A 130 0.72 -10.61 -9.08
CA ALA A 130 0.46 -11.96 -9.54
C ALA A 130 0.99 -13.03 -8.57
N LEU A 131 2.21 -12.88 -8.06
CA LEU A 131 2.79 -13.80 -7.07
C LEU A 131 2.03 -13.76 -5.74
N ASN A 132 1.61 -12.58 -5.28
CA ASN A 132 0.77 -12.43 -4.09
C ASN A 132 -0.61 -13.06 -4.28
N LEU A 133 -1.22 -12.91 -5.47
CA LEU A 133 -2.48 -13.56 -5.78
C LEU A 133 -2.33 -15.08 -5.77
N LEU A 134 -1.23 -15.62 -6.30
CA LEU A 134 -0.96 -17.06 -6.32
C LEU A 134 -0.97 -17.68 -4.92
N GLN A 135 -0.49 -16.96 -3.89
CA GLN A 135 -0.45 -17.43 -2.50
C GLN A 135 -1.84 -17.48 -1.82
N GLN A 136 -2.88 -16.93 -2.45
CA GLN A 136 -4.24 -16.96 -1.91
C GLN A 136 -4.90 -18.33 -2.13
N PRO A 137 -5.88 -18.74 -1.30
CA PRO A 137 -6.53 -20.05 -1.43
C PRO A 137 -7.11 -20.38 -2.80
N ASP A 138 -7.54 -19.37 -3.57
CA ASP A 138 -8.08 -19.48 -4.93
C ASP A 138 -7.18 -18.84 -6.01
N GLY A 139 -5.92 -18.57 -5.65
CA GLY A 139 -4.95 -17.82 -6.44
C GLY A 139 -4.73 -18.35 -7.84
N ILE A 140 -4.52 -19.67 -7.96
CA ILE A 140 -4.30 -20.35 -9.26
C ILE A 140 -5.53 -20.17 -10.16
N ALA A 141 -6.74 -20.38 -9.63
CA ALA A 141 -7.97 -20.27 -10.40
C ALA A 141 -8.19 -18.83 -10.90
N ARG A 142 -7.96 -17.84 -10.04
CA ARG A 142 -8.06 -16.42 -10.38
C ARG A 142 -7.00 -15.98 -11.38
N LEU A 143 -5.74 -16.37 -11.21
CA LEU A 143 -4.69 -16.12 -12.20
C LEU A 143 -5.00 -16.77 -13.54
N THR A 144 -5.55 -17.99 -13.54
CA THR A 144 -5.99 -18.66 -14.77
C THR A 144 -7.09 -17.88 -15.46
N ALA A 145 -8.06 -17.34 -14.71
CA ALA A 145 -9.12 -16.52 -15.25
C ALA A 145 -8.58 -15.22 -15.89
N ILE A 146 -7.63 -14.56 -15.22
CA ILE A 146 -6.94 -13.35 -15.72
C ILE A 146 -6.12 -13.67 -16.98
N ALA A 147 -5.33 -14.74 -16.97
CA ALA A 147 -4.51 -15.16 -18.11
C ALA A 147 -5.36 -15.43 -19.36
N ASN A 148 -6.57 -15.97 -19.18
CA ASN A 148 -7.52 -16.23 -20.26
C ASN A 148 -8.41 -15.03 -20.63
N GLY A 149 -8.25 -13.88 -19.96
CA GLY A 149 -9.08 -12.68 -20.20
C GLY A 149 -10.55 -12.85 -19.79
N THR A 150 -10.83 -13.78 -18.87
CA THR A 150 -12.19 -14.13 -18.41
C THR A 150 -12.60 -13.40 -17.11
N GLN A 151 -11.72 -12.56 -16.56
CA GLN A 151 -11.98 -11.71 -15.41
C GLN A 151 -12.07 -10.24 -15.87
N VAL A 152 -13.24 -9.61 -15.70
CA VAL A 152 -13.45 -8.15 -15.79
C VAL A 152 -13.77 -7.59 -14.40
#